data_AF-A0A7W7SFC2-F1
#
_entry.id   AF-A0A7W7SFC2-F1
#
_cell.length_a   1.000
_cell.length_b   1.000
_cell.length_c   1.000
_cell.angle_alpha   90.00
_cell.angle_beta   90.00
_cell.angle_gamma   90.00
#
_symmetry.space_group_name_H-M   'P 1'
#
loop_
_entity.id
_entity.type
_entity.pdbx_description
1 polymer ?
#
loop_
_entity_poly.entity_id
_entity_poly.type
_entity_poly.pdbx_seq_one_letter_code
_entity_poly.pdbx_strand_id
1 'polypeptide(L)'
;MTLLDTPALGRGLLTGERYLAELDDGRELYLDGRRVDNPAEHPAFRPAAEELARLLDLQHDPAHRDLLTWQDPDTGQRIARAYQPPRTLEDLRLQRRSAEFWHAEALGQHGRSPAFMASIALGVYDFRHQLASSDARFGANAEAWYRHVSSNDLVLSHALGDPQIDRSADPVDDPDLALRVLEENEHGIVVRGAKQLTTLAPLAQEVLVYLSASFTQRRGEQFVVWFALPLNTPGLLTLCREPLGSSPWGHAHPLGARFDEQDAMLFFDDVLVPWDRVFLLRDGELARKGLGRINAWSAYIGHVRYRERLRTLLATATLVAESIGVDGFRNVQEDLGRLAGYAELTEYFLDAAEARAKVTDSGLLAPGDTAASRVWSAEVAASAVEIVRKIGASGLLMQPTAGDLANPRLRPHLDRYMRGRGIDAEHKSRLFRLAWELTGDGFGQRQDLYEYVHRGDLTRNRINIYHRYDQSSVRERLLQLIDTPAPEEAQQ
;
A
#
# COMPACT_ATOMS: atom_id res chain seq x y z
N MET A 1 25.02 0.79 19.47
CA MET A 1 24.40 -0.46 19.94
C MET A 1 23.68 -1.02 18.72
N THR A 2 24.02 -2.24 18.29
CA THR A 2 23.40 -2.82 17.09
C THR A 2 22.04 -3.46 17.45
N LEU A 3 21.18 -3.71 16.47
CA LEU A 3 19.98 -4.51 16.63
C LEU A 3 20.29 -5.90 17.17
N LEU A 4 21.47 -6.44 16.88
CA LEU A 4 21.93 -7.74 17.38
C LEU A 4 22.28 -7.71 18.88
N ASP A 5 22.61 -6.53 19.42
CA ASP A 5 22.98 -6.34 20.83
C ASP A 5 21.80 -5.85 21.70
N THR A 6 20.64 -5.60 21.11
CA THR A 6 19.47 -5.05 21.83
C THR A 6 18.64 -6.17 22.44
N PRO A 7 18.24 -6.09 23.73
CA PRO A 7 17.44 -7.13 24.37
C PRO A 7 16.15 -7.41 23.58
N ALA A 8 15.78 -8.69 23.48
CA ALA A 8 14.66 -9.16 22.67
C ALA A 8 13.28 -8.61 23.07
N LEU A 9 13.15 -7.98 24.25
CA LEU A 9 11.88 -7.43 24.74
C LEU A 9 11.74 -5.97 24.28
N GLY A 10 11.10 -5.79 23.12
CA GLY A 10 10.65 -4.47 22.67
C GLY A 10 9.56 -3.87 23.57
N ARG A 11 9.14 -2.64 23.26
CA ARG A 11 8.18 -1.87 24.08
C ARG A 11 6.72 -2.35 23.96
N GLY A 12 6.45 -3.35 23.12
CA GLY A 12 5.11 -3.91 22.89
C GLY A 12 4.31 -3.12 21.85
N LEU A 13 3.00 -3.42 21.81
CA LEU A 13 2.02 -2.74 20.96
C LEU A 13 2.15 -1.22 21.09
N LEU A 14 2.08 -0.53 19.95
CA LEU A 14 2.22 0.91 19.89
C LEU A 14 0.89 1.54 20.33
N THR A 15 0.94 2.46 21.29
CA THR A 15 -0.20 3.31 21.64
C THR A 15 -0.18 4.55 20.76
N GLY A 16 -1.34 5.18 20.54
CA GLY A 16 -1.44 6.43 19.80
C GLY A 16 -0.59 7.54 20.42
N GLU A 17 -0.59 7.66 21.74
CA GLU A 17 0.27 8.60 22.48
C GLU A 17 1.76 8.36 22.21
N ARG A 18 2.22 7.10 22.31
CA ARG A 18 3.61 6.75 22.04
C ARG A 18 3.98 7.01 20.59
N TYR A 19 3.11 6.68 19.65
CA TYR A 19 3.33 6.92 18.22
C TYR A 19 3.52 8.40 17.91
N LEU A 20 2.61 9.26 18.38
CA LEU A 20 2.71 10.71 18.15
C LEU A 20 3.97 11.30 18.78
N ALA A 21 4.35 10.84 19.98
CA ALA A 21 5.58 11.28 20.65
C ALA A 21 6.85 10.82 19.90
N GLU A 22 6.86 9.62 19.33
CA GLU A 22 8.01 9.07 18.60
C GLU A 22 8.22 9.71 17.22
N LEU A 23 7.24 10.47 16.71
CA LEU A 23 7.42 11.26 15.48
C LEU A 23 8.24 12.54 15.69
N ASP A 24 8.39 13.00 16.94
CA ASP A 24 9.27 14.10 17.32
C ASP A 24 10.71 13.59 17.53
N ASP A 25 11.34 13.16 16.43
CA ASP A 25 12.61 12.45 16.43
C ASP A 25 13.75 13.23 15.76
N GLY A 26 13.51 14.49 15.40
CA GLY A 26 14.46 15.37 14.75
C GLY A 26 14.74 15.06 13.28
N ARG A 27 13.94 14.19 12.63
CA ARG A 27 14.08 13.86 11.21
C ARG A 27 14.18 15.08 10.31
N GLU A 28 14.89 14.93 9.21
CA GLU A 28 15.02 16.01 8.24
C GLU A 28 13.90 15.93 7.19
N LEU A 29 12.80 16.61 7.49
CA LEU A 29 11.56 16.59 6.71
C LEU A 29 11.28 17.98 6.12
N TYR A 30 10.91 18.04 4.84
CA TYR A 30 10.60 19.27 4.12
C TYR A 30 9.21 19.23 3.49
N LEU A 31 8.52 20.37 3.55
CA LEU A 31 7.27 20.65 2.85
C LEU A 31 7.26 22.13 2.44
N ASP A 32 6.89 22.41 1.18
CA ASP A 32 6.77 23.79 0.66
C ASP A 32 8.03 24.65 0.91
N GLY A 33 9.21 24.07 0.67
CA GLY A 33 10.50 24.73 0.86
C GLY A 33 10.88 25.02 2.33
N ARG A 34 10.11 24.52 3.30
CA ARG A 34 10.37 24.70 4.74
C ARG A 34 10.63 23.37 5.42
N ARG A 35 11.53 23.38 6.39
CA ARG A 35 11.72 22.24 7.29
C ARG A 35 10.51 22.12 8.21
N VAL A 36 10.07 20.89 8.44
CA VAL A 36 9.01 20.53 9.38
C VAL A 36 9.69 19.97 10.62
N ASP A 37 9.47 20.63 11.76
CA ASP A 37 10.12 20.25 13.03
C ASP A 37 9.51 18.96 13.59
N ASN A 38 8.18 18.91 13.73
CA ASN A 38 7.45 17.76 14.21
C ASN A 38 6.25 17.45 13.29
N PRO A 39 6.25 16.32 12.56
CA PRO A 39 5.14 15.97 11.67
C PRO A 39 3.84 15.65 12.43
N ALA A 40 3.88 15.21 13.69
CA ALA A 40 2.67 14.96 14.48
C ALA A 40 1.89 16.26 14.79
N GLU A 41 2.58 17.39 14.87
CA GLU A 41 1.99 18.70 15.19
C GLU A 41 1.75 19.58 13.96
N HIS A 42 2.45 19.30 12.86
CA HIS A 42 2.36 20.11 11.65
C HIS A 42 0.95 20.05 11.03
N PRO A 43 0.28 21.19 10.72
CA PRO A 43 -1.12 21.21 10.26
C PRO A 43 -1.42 20.35 9.03
N ALA A 44 -0.44 20.16 8.14
CA ALA A 44 -0.59 19.34 6.94
C ALA A 44 -0.64 17.82 7.22
N PHE A 45 -0.12 17.37 8.36
CA PHE A 45 0.08 15.95 8.66
C PHE A 45 -0.65 15.52 9.93
N ARG A 46 -0.85 16.43 10.88
CA ARG A 46 -1.49 16.19 12.16
C ARG A 46 -2.80 15.40 12.06
N PRO A 47 -3.77 15.73 11.18
CA PRO A 47 -5.02 14.97 11.15
C PRO A 47 -4.83 13.51 10.69
N ALA A 48 -3.88 13.25 9.80
CA ALA A 48 -3.52 11.89 9.37
C ALA A 48 -2.71 11.16 10.46
N ALA A 49 -1.85 11.87 11.19
CA ALA A 49 -1.12 11.32 12.34
C ALA A 49 -2.08 10.93 13.48
N GLU A 50 -3.03 11.81 13.84
CA GLU A 50 -4.05 11.53 14.85
C GLU A 50 -4.96 10.37 14.43
N GLU A 51 -5.30 10.26 13.13
CA GLU A 51 -6.05 9.10 12.64
C GLU A 51 -5.24 7.81 12.79
N LEU A 52 -3.95 7.82 12.44
CA LEU A 52 -3.11 6.64 12.59
C LEU A 52 -2.93 6.27 14.07
N ALA A 53 -2.81 7.26 14.96
CA ALA A 53 -2.78 7.08 16.40
C ALA A 53 -4.06 6.40 16.92
N ARG A 54 -5.24 6.90 16.52
CA ARG A 54 -6.55 6.31 16.85
C ARG A 54 -6.65 4.87 16.39
N LEU A 55 -6.19 4.61 15.17
CA LEU A 55 -6.13 3.29 14.57
C LEU A 55 -5.27 2.35 15.45
N LEU A 56 -4.05 2.75 15.81
CA LEU A 56 -3.16 1.97 16.68
C LEU A 56 -3.79 1.66 18.05
N ASP A 57 -4.53 2.61 18.63
CA ASP A 57 -5.22 2.44 19.92
C ASP A 57 -6.30 1.33 19.89
N LEU A 58 -6.89 1.02 18.73
CA LEU A 58 -7.86 -0.07 18.59
C LEU A 58 -7.28 -1.45 18.96
N GLN A 59 -5.96 -1.62 18.86
CA GLN A 59 -5.27 -2.86 19.26
C GLN A 59 -5.35 -3.10 20.78
N HIS A 60 -5.54 -2.04 21.56
CA HIS A 60 -5.62 -2.08 23.02
C HIS A 60 -7.05 -2.23 23.53
N ASP A 61 -8.05 -2.03 22.68
CA ASP A 61 -9.46 -2.24 23.01
C ASP A 61 -9.72 -3.74 23.26
N PRO A 62 -10.19 -4.15 24.45
CA PRO A 62 -10.53 -5.53 24.74
C PRO A 62 -11.50 -6.18 23.74
N ALA A 63 -12.37 -5.41 23.09
CA ALA A 63 -13.32 -5.89 22.09
C ALA A 63 -12.64 -6.37 20.80
N HIS A 64 -11.47 -5.81 20.47
CA HIS A 64 -10.76 -6.07 19.21
C HIS A 64 -9.40 -6.74 19.41
N ARG A 65 -8.85 -6.70 20.62
CA ARG A 65 -7.50 -7.17 20.95
C ARG A 65 -7.19 -8.54 20.40
N ASP A 66 -8.06 -9.52 20.58
CA ASP A 66 -7.78 -10.89 20.15
C ASP A 66 -7.84 -11.06 18.62
N LEU A 67 -8.56 -10.18 17.90
CA LEU A 67 -8.51 -10.12 16.45
C LEU A 67 -7.23 -9.43 15.97
N LEU A 68 -6.92 -8.26 16.53
CA LEU A 68 -5.87 -7.35 16.06
C LEU A 68 -4.48 -7.67 16.55
N THR A 69 -4.33 -8.53 17.55
CA THR A 69 -3.05 -8.83 18.18
C THR A 69 -2.86 -10.33 18.34
N TRP A 70 -1.61 -10.76 18.42
CA TRP A 70 -1.23 -12.14 18.68
C TRP A 70 -0.24 -12.20 19.84
N GLN A 71 -0.40 -13.19 20.70
CA GLN A 71 0.56 -13.45 21.77
C GLN A 71 1.58 -14.46 21.25
N ASP A 72 2.83 -14.00 21.12
CA ASP A 72 3.94 -14.81 20.70
C ASP A 72 4.25 -15.87 21.78
N PRO A 73 4.15 -17.17 21.48
CA PRO A 73 4.42 -18.23 22.43
C PRO A 73 5.91 -18.32 22.79
N ASP A 74 6.81 -17.84 21.93
CA ASP A 74 8.26 -17.95 22.14
C ASP A 74 8.77 -16.86 23.10
N THR A 75 8.22 -15.65 22.98
CA THR A 75 8.63 -14.48 23.79
C THR A 75 7.63 -14.12 24.90
N GLY A 76 6.40 -14.62 24.82
CA GLY A 76 5.27 -14.19 25.66
C GLY A 76 4.73 -12.80 25.32
N GLN A 77 5.37 -12.06 24.42
CA GLN A 77 5.02 -10.70 24.05
C GLN A 77 3.77 -10.68 23.16
N ARG A 78 2.96 -9.63 23.31
CA ARG A 78 1.86 -9.36 22.39
C ARG A 78 2.30 -8.40 21.29
N ILE A 79 2.11 -8.80 20.04
CA ILE A 79 2.45 -8.05 18.84
C ILE A 79 1.22 -7.88 17.95
N ALA A 80 1.26 -6.96 16.99
CA ALA A 80 0.16 -6.80 16.03
C ALA A 80 -0.03 -8.08 15.20
N ARG A 81 -1.27 -8.44 14.89
CA ARG A 81 -1.64 -9.67 14.15
C ARG A 81 -0.94 -9.78 12.79
N ALA A 82 -0.67 -8.65 12.14
CA ALA A 82 0.03 -8.60 10.85
C ALA A 82 1.50 -9.07 10.95
N TYR A 83 2.11 -9.02 12.15
CA TYR A 83 3.41 -9.60 12.45
C TYR A 83 3.32 -11.05 12.99
N GLN A 84 2.16 -11.70 12.99
CA GLN A 84 2.12 -13.13 13.33
C GLN A 84 2.78 -13.95 12.20
N PRO A 85 3.71 -14.88 12.47
CA PRO A 85 4.17 -15.84 11.45
C PRO A 85 3.13 -16.97 11.28
N PRO A 86 2.34 -17.01 10.18
CA PRO A 86 1.29 -18.00 10.04
C PRO A 86 1.86 -19.37 9.70
N ARG A 87 1.34 -20.43 10.33
CA ARG A 87 1.74 -21.83 10.05
C ARG A 87 0.58 -22.69 9.57
N THR A 88 -0.64 -22.20 9.79
CA THR A 88 -1.88 -22.86 9.38
C THR A 88 -2.73 -21.95 8.50
N LEU A 89 -3.69 -22.54 7.79
CA LEU A 89 -4.65 -21.77 6.99
C LEU A 89 -5.50 -20.84 7.87
N GLU A 90 -5.79 -21.26 9.10
CA GLU A 90 -6.54 -20.42 10.05
C GLU A 90 -5.74 -19.19 10.49
N ASP A 91 -4.42 -19.31 10.65
CA ASP A 91 -3.57 -18.15 10.94
C ASP A 91 -3.65 -17.13 9.79
N LEU A 92 -3.55 -17.58 8.54
CA LEU A 92 -3.69 -16.72 7.35
C LEU A 92 -5.07 -16.04 7.28
N ARG A 93 -6.14 -16.77 7.62
CA ARG A 93 -7.50 -16.23 7.67
C ARG A 93 -7.68 -15.22 8.80
N LEU A 94 -7.07 -15.45 9.96
CA LEU A 94 -7.05 -14.48 11.07
C LEU A 94 -6.33 -13.19 10.66
N GLN A 95 -5.21 -13.30 9.94
CA GLN A 95 -4.52 -12.14 9.38
C GLN A 95 -5.39 -11.37 8.39
N ARG A 96 -6.09 -12.06 7.48
CA ARG A 96 -7.08 -11.43 6.59
C ARG A 96 -8.17 -10.72 7.37
N ARG A 97 -8.82 -11.38 8.33
CA ARG A 97 -9.89 -10.79 9.15
C ARG A 97 -9.42 -9.55 9.93
N SER A 98 -8.18 -9.57 10.44
CA SER A 98 -7.58 -8.39 11.07
C SER A 98 -7.37 -7.26 10.06
N ALA A 99 -6.84 -7.55 8.87
CA ALA A 99 -6.69 -6.55 7.81
C ALA A 99 -8.04 -6.00 7.31
N GLU A 100 -9.07 -6.83 7.24
CA GLU A 100 -10.45 -6.42 6.91
C GLU A 100 -10.97 -5.37 7.88
N PHE A 101 -10.74 -5.57 9.19
CA PHE A 101 -11.07 -4.59 10.21
C PHE A 101 -10.32 -3.27 10.00
N TRP A 102 -8.99 -3.33 9.86
CA TRP A 102 -8.16 -2.15 9.63
C TRP A 102 -8.61 -1.34 8.41
N HIS A 103 -8.90 -2.03 7.32
CA HIS A 103 -9.26 -1.38 6.07
C HIS A 103 -10.70 -0.86 6.08
N ALA A 104 -11.62 -1.47 6.84
CA ALA A 104 -12.97 -0.95 7.03
C ALA A 104 -12.95 0.38 7.81
N GLU A 105 -12.13 0.48 8.87
CA GLU A 105 -11.93 1.73 9.62
C GLU A 105 -11.42 2.89 8.75
N ALA A 106 -10.61 2.56 7.74
CA ALA A 106 -10.04 3.51 6.77
C ALA A 106 -10.83 3.60 5.45
N LEU A 107 -11.99 2.95 5.32
CA LEU A 107 -12.80 2.89 4.10
C LEU A 107 -12.00 2.51 2.83
N GLY A 108 -11.00 1.64 3.00
CA GLY A 108 -10.08 1.21 1.95
C GLY A 108 -9.13 2.28 1.40
N GLN A 109 -9.01 3.44 2.06
CA GLN A 109 -8.23 4.59 1.58
C GLN A 109 -6.74 4.57 1.99
N HIS A 110 -6.39 3.86 3.06
CA HIS A 110 -4.99 3.65 3.47
C HIS A 110 -4.33 2.55 2.65
N GLY A 111 -3.53 2.93 1.66
CA GLY A 111 -2.75 2.03 0.81
C GLY A 111 -1.53 1.44 1.51
N ARG A 112 -1.01 2.13 2.52
CA ARG A 112 0.21 1.82 3.26
C ARG A 112 -0.04 1.62 4.76
N SER A 113 -1.21 1.05 5.10
CA SER A 113 -1.57 0.79 6.49
C SER A 113 -0.48 0.01 7.24
N PRO A 114 -0.40 0.12 8.59
CA PRO A 114 0.54 -0.69 9.38
C PRO A 114 0.43 -2.18 9.09
N ALA A 115 -0.77 -2.71 8.85
CA ALA A 115 -0.98 -4.10 8.46
C ALA A 115 -0.29 -4.48 7.13
N PHE A 116 -0.34 -3.58 6.13
CA PHE A 116 0.33 -3.81 4.85
C PHE A 116 1.85 -3.89 5.03
N MET A 117 2.44 -2.93 5.74
CA MET A 117 3.90 -2.90 5.88
C MET A 117 4.45 -3.95 6.85
N ALA A 118 3.71 -4.29 7.90
CA ALA A 118 4.03 -5.43 8.76
C ALA A 118 4.08 -6.75 7.98
N SER A 119 3.19 -6.94 7.01
CA SER A 119 3.23 -8.12 6.13
C SER A 119 4.47 -8.16 5.22
N ILE A 120 5.03 -7.00 4.85
CA ILE A 120 6.31 -6.91 4.12
C ILE A 120 7.46 -7.32 5.04
N ALA A 121 7.48 -6.83 6.28
CA ALA A 121 8.48 -7.24 7.26
C ALA A 121 8.43 -8.75 7.53
N LEU A 122 7.24 -9.33 7.65
CA LEU A 122 7.04 -10.78 7.72
C LEU A 122 7.58 -11.49 6.48
N GLY A 123 7.39 -10.92 5.28
CA GLY A 123 7.97 -11.47 4.06
C GLY A 123 9.50 -11.46 4.04
N VAL A 124 10.13 -10.40 4.56
CA VAL A 124 11.60 -10.33 4.72
C VAL A 124 12.08 -11.39 5.70
N TYR A 125 11.37 -11.55 6.84
CA TYR A 125 11.63 -12.60 7.80
C TYR A 125 11.49 -14.00 7.19
N ASP A 126 10.43 -14.26 6.42
CA ASP A 126 10.21 -15.53 5.73
C ASP A 126 11.33 -15.85 4.73
N PHE A 127 11.90 -14.82 4.10
CA PHE A 127 12.97 -14.97 3.10
C PHE A 127 14.38 -15.08 3.70
N ARG A 128 14.54 -14.96 5.03
CA ARG A 128 15.85 -14.88 5.72
C ARG A 128 16.83 -16.02 5.40
N HIS A 129 16.35 -17.25 5.19
CA HIS A 129 17.23 -18.39 4.87
C HIS A 129 17.83 -18.28 3.46
N GLN A 130 17.11 -17.65 2.52
CA GLN A 130 17.62 -17.36 1.19
C GLN A 130 18.61 -16.20 1.25
N LEU A 131 18.34 -15.17 2.06
CA LEU A 131 19.30 -14.08 2.30
C LEU A 131 20.63 -14.60 2.88
N ALA A 132 20.56 -15.53 3.83
CA ALA A 132 21.73 -16.18 4.41
C ALA A 132 22.59 -16.96 3.40
N SER A 133 22.05 -17.32 2.23
CA SER A 133 22.81 -18.01 1.18
C SER A 133 23.76 -17.09 0.41
N SER A 134 23.49 -15.78 0.42
CA SER A 134 24.39 -14.76 -0.17
C SER A 134 25.44 -14.31 0.85
N ASP A 135 25.02 -13.99 2.08
CA ASP A 135 25.90 -13.75 3.23
C ASP A 135 25.15 -14.15 4.50
N ALA A 136 25.77 -14.95 5.37
CA ALA A 136 25.13 -15.45 6.59
C ALA A 136 24.63 -14.32 7.51
N ARG A 137 25.30 -13.16 7.50
CA ARG A 137 24.90 -11.96 8.27
C ARG A 137 23.52 -11.48 7.86
N PHE A 138 23.20 -11.50 6.57
CA PHE A 138 21.96 -10.93 6.04
C PHE A 138 20.70 -11.64 6.53
N GLY A 139 20.75 -12.96 6.67
CA GLY A 139 19.65 -13.71 7.28
C GLY A 139 19.45 -13.35 8.76
N ALA A 140 20.55 -13.20 9.50
CA ALA A 140 20.52 -12.80 10.91
C ALA A 140 19.99 -11.37 11.09
N ASN A 141 20.41 -10.45 10.22
CA ASN A 141 19.97 -9.06 10.18
C ASN A 141 18.48 -8.94 9.88
N ALA A 142 17.99 -9.68 8.88
CA ALA A 142 16.57 -9.71 8.52
C ALA A 142 15.70 -10.20 9.69
N GLU A 143 16.17 -11.23 10.41
CA GLU A 143 15.50 -11.72 11.61
C GLU A 143 15.54 -10.72 12.78
N ALA A 144 16.69 -10.11 13.04
CA ALA A 144 16.84 -9.09 14.08
C ALA A 144 15.96 -7.87 13.81
N TRP A 145 15.93 -7.39 12.57
CA TRP A 145 15.07 -6.28 12.17
C TRP A 145 13.59 -6.63 12.30
N TYR A 146 13.17 -7.81 11.84
CA TYR A 146 11.79 -8.27 12.01
C TYR A 146 11.38 -8.30 13.49
N ARG A 147 12.23 -8.85 14.37
CA ARG A 147 11.98 -8.87 15.82
C ARG A 147 11.92 -7.45 16.37
N HIS A 148 12.81 -6.56 15.95
CA HIS A 148 12.80 -5.16 16.37
C HIS A 148 11.49 -4.45 16.00
N VAL A 149 11.06 -4.52 14.74
CA VAL A 149 9.86 -3.80 14.29
C VAL A 149 8.57 -4.40 14.85
N SER A 150 8.50 -5.72 14.99
CA SER A 150 7.31 -6.41 15.52
C SER A 150 7.17 -6.25 17.04
N SER A 151 8.27 -6.32 17.79
CA SER A 151 8.26 -6.15 19.25
C SER A 151 8.06 -4.70 19.71
N ASN A 152 8.21 -3.73 18.81
CA ASN A 152 7.96 -2.32 19.07
C ASN A 152 6.72 -1.79 18.33
N ASP A 153 6.08 -2.64 17.51
CA ASP A 153 4.91 -2.36 16.69
C ASP A 153 5.07 -1.09 15.83
N LEU A 154 6.22 -0.97 15.17
CA LEU A 154 6.56 0.22 14.41
C LEU A 154 5.69 0.37 13.15
N VAL A 155 5.28 1.60 12.88
CA VAL A 155 4.77 2.07 11.59
C VAL A 155 5.94 2.18 10.64
N LEU A 156 5.87 1.43 9.54
CA LEU A 156 6.94 1.35 8.56
C LEU A 156 6.50 2.01 7.25
N SER A 157 7.47 2.41 6.43
CA SER A 157 7.29 2.72 5.02
C SER A 157 8.29 1.92 4.18
N HIS A 158 8.20 2.01 2.85
CA HIS A 158 9.20 1.47 1.96
C HIS A 158 9.57 2.40 0.80
N ALA A 159 10.79 2.22 0.30
CA ALA A 159 11.32 2.95 -0.82
C ALA A 159 11.85 1.97 -1.89
N LEU A 160 11.16 1.90 -3.04
CA LEU A 160 11.55 1.01 -4.15
C LEU A 160 11.92 1.76 -5.43
N GLY A 161 11.14 2.78 -5.78
CA GLY A 161 11.24 3.49 -7.05
C GLY A 161 12.50 4.34 -7.10
N ASP A 162 13.34 4.12 -8.11
CA ASP A 162 14.39 5.08 -8.43
C ASP A 162 13.78 6.36 -9.02
N PRO A 163 14.43 7.52 -8.85
CA PRO A 163 13.96 8.80 -9.37
C PRO A 163 13.64 8.75 -10.86
N GLN A 164 12.61 9.49 -11.28
CA GLN A 164 12.34 9.69 -12.70
C GLN A 164 13.18 10.86 -13.23
N ILE A 165 14.42 10.58 -13.67
CA ILE A 165 15.35 11.56 -14.25
C ILE A 165 15.43 11.35 -15.78
N ASP A 166 16.40 10.60 -16.27
CA ASP A 166 16.54 10.21 -17.68
C ASP A 166 16.46 8.69 -17.80
N ARG A 167 15.37 8.19 -18.40
CA ARG A 167 15.17 6.74 -18.61
C ARG A 167 15.91 6.18 -19.83
N SER A 168 16.55 7.03 -20.62
CA SER A 168 17.36 6.61 -21.78
C SER A 168 18.82 6.29 -21.41
N ALA A 169 19.27 6.71 -20.24
CA ALA A 169 20.60 6.47 -19.70
C ALA A 169 20.61 5.30 -18.69
N ASP A 170 21.77 4.66 -18.56
CA ASP A 170 22.00 3.60 -17.56
C ASP A 170 22.67 4.21 -16.31
N PRO A 171 22.30 3.79 -15.09
CA PRO A 171 22.97 4.26 -13.87
C PRO A 171 24.49 4.04 -13.83
N VAL A 172 25.03 3.11 -14.63
CA VAL A 172 26.48 2.98 -14.76
C VAL A 172 27.11 4.20 -15.45
N ASP A 173 26.39 4.84 -16.37
CA ASP A 173 26.86 6.02 -17.11
C ASP A 173 26.52 7.33 -16.37
N ASP A 174 25.37 7.38 -15.70
CA ASP A 174 24.96 8.46 -14.80
C ASP A 174 24.52 7.90 -13.43
N PRO A 175 25.41 7.88 -12.43
CA PRO A 175 25.16 7.18 -11.17
C PRO A 175 24.10 7.84 -10.28
N ASP A 176 23.68 9.08 -10.58
CA ASP A 176 22.64 9.78 -9.83
C ASP A 176 21.22 9.36 -10.24
N LEU A 177 21.09 8.55 -11.30
CA LEU A 177 19.84 7.92 -11.71
C LEU A 177 19.31 6.87 -10.72
N ALA A 178 20.11 6.46 -9.73
CA ALA A 178 19.73 5.45 -8.76
C ALA A 178 20.48 5.60 -7.42
N LEU A 179 19.90 5.04 -6.37
CA LEU A 179 20.60 4.83 -5.11
C LEU A 179 21.74 3.82 -5.29
N ARG A 180 22.94 4.16 -4.81
CA ARG A 180 24.14 3.30 -4.90
C ARG A 180 24.90 3.22 -3.59
N VAL A 181 25.63 2.12 -3.43
CA VAL A 181 26.70 1.99 -2.44
C VAL A 181 27.94 2.73 -2.94
N LEU A 182 28.46 3.68 -2.16
CA LEU A 182 29.70 4.39 -2.44
C LEU A 182 30.91 3.65 -1.89
N GLU A 183 30.81 3.17 -0.65
CA GLU A 183 31.87 2.44 0.03
C GLU A 183 31.31 1.46 1.05
N GLU A 184 32.13 0.47 1.39
CA GLU A 184 31.94 -0.45 2.50
C GLU A 184 33.09 -0.23 3.49
N ASN A 185 32.77 -0.05 4.76
CA ASN A 185 33.74 0.19 5.82
C ASN A 185 33.43 -0.67 7.06
N GLU A 186 34.21 -0.51 8.13
CA GLU A 186 34.05 -1.31 9.35
C GLU A 186 32.71 -1.06 10.09
N HIS A 187 32.04 0.06 9.83
CA HIS A 187 30.78 0.42 10.47
C HIS A 187 29.55 0.02 9.64
N GLY A 188 29.69 -0.09 8.32
CA GLY A 188 28.56 -0.40 7.44
C GLY A 188 28.86 -0.11 5.98
N ILE A 189 27.82 0.30 5.26
CA ILE A 189 27.92 0.79 3.88
C ILE A 189 27.52 2.27 3.85
N VAL A 190 28.15 3.08 3.01
CA VAL A 190 27.72 4.46 2.75
C VAL A 190 26.93 4.48 1.45
N VAL A 191 25.72 5.04 1.46
CA VAL A 191 24.84 5.11 0.29
C VAL A 191 24.55 6.54 -0.12
N ARG A 192 24.46 6.77 -1.44
CA ARG A 192 24.09 8.06 -2.03
C ARG A 192 23.09 7.89 -3.16
N GLY A 193 22.17 8.84 -3.26
CA GLY A 193 21.18 8.91 -4.33
C GLY A 193 19.80 9.25 -3.78
N ALA A 194 18.75 8.75 -4.43
CA ALA A 194 17.39 9.02 -4.00
C ALA A 194 16.42 7.88 -4.29
N LYS A 195 15.25 7.92 -3.65
CA LYS A 195 14.11 7.05 -3.92
C LYS A 195 12.82 7.86 -3.92
N GLN A 196 12.00 7.66 -4.95
CA GLN A 196 10.72 8.37 -5.08
C GLN A 196 9.54 7.51 -4.59
N LEU A 197 8.42 8.19 -4.31
CA LEU A 197 7.14 7.60 -3.95
C LEU A 197 7.22 6.71 -2.69
N THR A 198 7.94 7.19 -1.69
CA THR A 198 8.00 6.58 -0.35
C THR A 198 6.73 6.97 0.40
N THR A 199 5.61 6.35 0.04
CA THR A 199 4.28 6.62 0.62
C THR A 199 4.30 6.46 2.14
N LEU A 200 3.70 7.40 2.87
CA LEU A 200 3.62 7.46 4.35
C LEU A 200 4.93 7.87 5.05
N ALA A 201 6.04 8.14 4.34
CA ALA A 201 7.32 8.43 5.00
C ALA A 201 7.25 9.48 6.14
N PRO A 202 6.59 10.65 5.98
CA PRO A 202 6.55 11.65 7.04
C PRO A 202 5.95 11.14 8.37
N LEU A 203 5.14 10.08 8.30
CA LEU A 203 4.38 9.48 9.40
C LEU A 203 4.86 8.07 9.76
N ALA A 204 5.96 7.58 9.18
CA ALA A 204 6.56 6.30 9.55
C ALA A 204 7.71 6.49 10.53
N GLN A 205 8.06 5.45 11.30
CA GLN A 205 9.26 5.43 12.16
C GLN A 205 10.49 4.93 11.38
N GLU A 206 10.34 3.88 10.57
CA GLU A 206 11.43 3.35 9.74
C GLU A 206 11.02 3.16 8.27
N VAL A 207 12.01 3.15 7.38
CA VAL A 207 11.85 2.85 5.96
C VAL A 207 12.65 1.60 5.58
N LEU A 208 11.99 0.65 4.91
CA LEU A 208 12.65 -0.45 4.21
C LEU A 208 13.01 0.00 2.79
N VAL A 209 14.31 0.05 2.48
CA VAL A 209 14.83 0.34 1.14
C VAL A 209 15.16 -0.98 0.47
N TYR A 210 14.50 -1.26 -0.65
CA TYR A 210 14.74 -2.49 -1.41
C TYR A 210 14.39 -2.31 -2.89
N LEU A 211 14.91 -3.19 -3.73
CA LEU A 211 14.95 -2.97 -5.17
C LEU A 211 13.68 -3.47 -5.88
N SER A 212 13.12 -2.63 -6.77
CA SER A 212 12.11 -3.08 -7.73
C SER A 212 12.70 -4.10 -8.71
N ALA A 213 11.93 -5.13 -9.08
CA ALA A 213 12.34 -6.13 -10.08
C ALA A 213 12.66 -5.53 -11.46
N SER A 214 12.27 -4.29 -11.74
CA SER A 214 12.66 -3.60 -12.98
C SER A 214 14.14 -3.24 -12.99
N PHE A 215 14.80 -3.26 -11.84
CA PHE A 215 16.15 -2.74 -11.65
C PHE A 215 17.14 -3.80 -11.16
N THR A 216 16.68 -5.03 -10.92
CA THR A 216 17.48 -6.13 -10.38
C THR A 216 18.55 -6.67 -11.33
N GLN A 217 18.46 -6.37 -12.63
CA GLN A 217 19.41 -6.81 -13.66
C GLN A 217 20.24 -5.67 -14.25
N ARG A 218 20.50 -4.62 -13.46
CA ARG A 218 21.39 -3.51 -13.86
C ARG A 218 22.82 -3.99 -14.07
N ARG A 219 23.55 -3.27 -14.93
CA ARG A 219 24.98 -3.54 -15.23
C ARG A 219 25.92 -3.27 -14.04
N GLY A 220 25.50 -2.47 -13.06
CA GLY A 220 26.26 -2.17 -11.85
C GLY A 220 25.68 -2.84 -10.60
N GLU A 221 26.50 -3.65 -9.92
CA GLU A 221 26.11 -4.35 -8.69
C GLU A 221 25.93 -3.42 -7.48
N GLN A 222 26.58 -2.24 -7.51
CA GLN A 222 26.49 -1.22 -6.46
C GLN A 222 25.08 -0.61 -6.31
N PHE A 223 24.19 -0.82 -7.28
CA PHE A 223 22.79 -0.39 -7.25
C PHE A 223 21.84 -1.46 -6.68
N VAL A 224 22.37 -2.63 -6.32
CA VAL A 224 21.60 -3.75 -5.80
C VAL A 224 21.84 -3.87 -4.30
N VAL A 225 20.96 -3.25 -3.52
CA VAL A 225 21.13 -3.15 -2.07
C VAL A 225 19.79 -3.10 -1.35
N TRP A 226 19.63 -3.90 -0.30
CA TRP A 226 18.46 -3.88 0.58
C TRP A 226 18.88 -3.60 2.02
N PHE A 227 18.18 -2.69 2.68
CA PHE A 227 18.40 -2.34 4.08
C PHE A 227 17.17 -1.65 4.68
N ALA A 228 17.15 -1.43 6.00
CA ALA A 228 16.16 -0.59 6.65
C ALA A 228 16.80 0.44 7.59
N LEU A 229 16.21 1.62 7.69
CA LEU A 229 16.71 2.71 8.52
C LEU A 229 15.58 3.46 9.23
N PRO A 230 15.81 3.99 10.43
CA PRO A 230 14.99 5.08 10.98
C PRO A 230 14.93 6.28 10.06
N LEU A 231 13.78 6.95 9.98
CA LEU A 231 13.62 8.13 9.13
C LEU A 231 14.35 9.37 9.63
N ASN A 232 14.81 9.36 10.88
CA ASN A 232 15.70 10.38 11.43
C ASN A 232 17.20 10.06 11.28
N THR A 233 17.56 9.07 10.44
CA THR A 233 18.98 8.76 10.19
C THR A 233 19.71 9.99 9.60
N PRO A 234 20.87 10.39 10.13
CA PRO A 234 21.63 11.51 9.58
C PRO A 234 21.93 11.35 8.08
N GLY A 235 21.74 12.44 7.32
CA GLY A 235 21.91 12.45 5.86
C GLY A 235 20.71 11.92 5.07
N LEU A 236 19.65 11.45 5.74
CA LEU A 236 18.39 11.06 5.09
C LEU A 236 17.40 12.22 5.12
N LEU A 237 17.12 12.79 3.94
CA LEU A 237 16.19 13.91 3.78
C LEU A 237 14.88 13.42 3.16
N THR A 238 13.76 13.91 3.67
CA THR A 238 12.42 13.61 3.15
C THR A 238 11.77 14.86 2.59
N LEU A 239 11.38 14.85 1.31
CA LEU A 239 10.60 15.91 0.68
C LEU A 239 9.16 15.43 0.44
N CYS A 240 8.19 16.15 0.98
CA CYS A 240 6.77 15.89 0.80
C CYS A 240 6.23 16.54 -0.48
N ARG A 241 5.19 15.92 -1.04
CA ARG A 241 4.36 16.54 -2.08
C ARG A 241 3.36 17.53 -1.45
N GLU A 242 2.58 18.19 -2.29
CA GLU A 242 1.43 18.97 -1.84
C GLU A 242 0.48 18.12 -0.98
N PRO A 243 0.03 18.59 0.20
CA PRO A 243 -0.96 17.92 1.02
C PRO A 243 -2.36 18.06 0.42
N LEU A 244 -3.10 16.95 0.35
CA LEU A 244 -4.37 16.85 -0.36
C LEU A 244 -5.58 16.89 0.58
N GLY A 245 -5.34 16.99 1.89
CA GLY A 245 -6.38 17.10 2.92
C GLY A 245 -6.59 18.51 3.47
N SER A 246 -5.78 19.48 3.05
CA SER A 246 -5.78 20.85 3.60
C SER A 246 -6.21 21.87 2.55
N SER A 247 -7.29 22.61 2.81
CA SER A 247 -7.66 23.78 2.01
C SER A 247 -8.08 24.93 2.93
N PRO A 248 -7.63 26.18 2.68
CA PRO A 248 -8.09 27.34 3.44
C PRO A 248 -9.52 27.79 3.06
N TRP A 249 -10.10 27.25 1.98
CA TRP A 249 -11.44 27.63 1.51
C TRP A 249 -12.22 26.41 1.02
N GLY A 250 -13.54 26.42 1.22
CA GLY A 250 -14.43 25.42 0.62
C GLY A 250 -15.02 24.43 1.63
N HIS A 251 -15.00 23.15 1.26
CA HIS A 251 -15.63 22.06 2.01
C HIS A 251 -14.63 21.41 2.96
N ALA A 252 -15.12 20.77 4.02
CA ALA A 252 -14.26 19.89 4.81
C ALA A 252 -13.84 18.69 3.96
N HIS A 253 -12.58 18.25 4.11
CA HIS A 253 -12.03 17.08 3.43
C HIS A 253 -11.88 15.88 4.39
N PRO A 254 -12.97 15.21 4.82
CA PRO A 254 -12.91 14.17 5.83
C PRO A 254 -12.04 12.96 5.45
N LEU A 255 -11.88 12.66 4.16
CA LEU A 255 -10.99 11.58 3.72
C LEU A 255 -9.57 12.08 3.55
N GLY A 256 -9.38 13.16 2.80
CA GLY A 256 -8.06 13.73 2.56
C GLY A 256 -7.34 14.08 3.86
N ALA A 257 -8.02 14.74 4.81
CA ALA A 257 -7.40 15.11 6.08
C ALA A 257 -6.91 13.88 6.87
N ARG A 258 -7.69 12.80 6.90
CA ARG A 258 -7.41 11.61 7.73
C ARG A 258 -6.50 10.58 7.04
N PHE A 259 -6.56 10.52 5.71
CA PHE A 259 -6.01 9.40 4.94
C PHE A 259 -5.03 9.84 3.83
N ASP A 260 -4.61 11.11 3.79
CA ASP A 260 -3.58 11.57 2.86
C ASP A 260 -2.18 11.02 3.21
N GLU A 261 -1.86 9.85 2.66
CA GLU A 261 -0.55 9.24 2.77
C GLU A 261 0.44 9.95 1.84
N GLN A 262 1.30 10.79 2.40
CA GLN A 262 2.29 11.56 1.65
C GLN A 262 3.19 10.67 0.80
N ASP A 263 3.24 10.93 -0.50
CA ASP A 263 4.14 10.26 -1.43
C ASP A 263 5.44 11.05 -1.48
N ALA A 264 6.38 10.71 -0.60
CA ALA A 264 7.59 11.49 -0.40
C ALA A 264 8.75 11.04 -1.30
N MET A 265 9.65 11.98 -1.56
CA MET A 265 10.98 11.72 -2.11
C MET A 265 11.97 11.59 -0.94
N LEU A 266 12.78 10.53 -0.94
CA LEU A 266 13.89 10.37 -0.02
C LEU A 266 15.19 10.66 -0.74
N PHE A 267 16.04 11.50 -0.15
CA PHE A 267 17.41 11.74 -0.58
C PHE A 267 18.38 11.17 0.44
N PHE A 268 19.39 10.47 -0.05
CA PHE A 268 20.46 9.89 0.74
C PHE A 268 21.73 10.67 0.42
N ASP A 269 22.11 11.58 1.32
CA ASP A 269 23.35 12.34 1.23
C ASP A 269 24.43 11.66 2.09
N ASP A 270 25.16 10.73 1.48
CA ASP A 270 26.22 9.93 2.11
C ASP A 270 25.79 9.29 3.44
N VAL A 271 24.66 8.60 3.40
CA VAL A 271 24.06 7.98 4.57
C VAL A 271 24.81 6.70 4.94
N LEU A 272 25.30 6.63 6.18
CA LEU A 272 25.83 5.38 6.74
C LEU A 272 24.69 4.43 7.09
N VAL A 273 24.68 3.25 6.48
CA VAL A 273 23.81 2.13 6.81
C VAL A 273 24.60 1.11 7.62
N PRO A 274 24.31 0.93 8.92
CA PRO A 274 25.00 -0.04 9.76
C PRO A 274 24.91 -1.47 9.23
N TRP A 275 25.95 -2.30 9.46
CA TRP A 275 25.99 -3.67 8.95
C TRP A 275 24.81 -4.55 9.37
N ASP A 276 24.25 -4.36 10.57
CA ASP A 276 23.10 -5.07 11.12
C ASP A 276 21.76 -4.63 10.48
N ARG A 277 21.77 -3.57 9.67
CA ARG A 277 20.63 -3.08 8.90
C ARG A 277 20.65 -3.51 7.43
N VAL A 278 21.72 -4.15 6.97
CA VAL A 278 21.88 -4.60 5.57
C VAL A 278 21.35 -6.02 5.40
N PHE A 279 20.48 -6.22 4.41
CA PHE A 279 19.82 -7.51 4.14
C PHE A 279 20.22 -8.15 2.81
N LEU A 280 20.76 -7.37 1.88
CA LEU A 280 21.22 -7.87 0.58
C LEU A 280 22.20 -6.87 -0.03
N LEU A 281 23.29 -7.37 -0.61
CA LEU A 281 24.25 -6.60 -1.40
C LEU A 281 24.60 -7.35 -2.68
N ARG A 282 24.61 -6.62 -3.81
CA ARG A 282 25.19 -7.04 -5.10
C ARG A 282 24.60 -8.31 -5.73
N ASP A 283 23.53 -8.87 -5.17
CA ASP A 283 22.89 -10.10 -5.66
C ASP A 283 21.53 -9.82 -6.33
N GLY A 284 21.59 -9.49 -7.63
CA GLY A 284 20.42 -9.12 -8.43
C GLY A 284 19.40 -10.25 -8.60
N GLU A 285 19.87 -11.49 -8.78
CA GLU A 285 18.99 -12.64 -8.96
C GLU A 285 18.28 -13.01 -7.65
N LEU A 286 18.99 -12.97 -6.52
CA LEU A 286 18.36 -13.17 -5.22
C LEU A 286 17.38 -12.06 -4.88
N ALA A 287 17.70 -10.80 -5.20
CA ALA A 287 16.78 -9.67 -5.04
C ALA A 287 15.49 -9.87 -5.85
N ARG A 288 15.60 -10.29 -7.12
CA ARG A 288 14.45 -10.58 -7.99
C ARG A 288 13.58 -11.71 -7.43
N LYS A 289 14.21 -12.79 -6.95
CA LYS A 289 13.52 -13.92 -6.31
C LYS A 289 12.80 -13.48 -5.02
N GLY A 290 13.50 -12.72 -4.19
CA GLY A 290 12.99 -12.23 -2.91
C GLY A 290 11.80 -11.29 -3.08
N LEU A 291 11.80 -10.40 -4.09
CA LEU A 291 10.67 -9.51 -4.32
C LEU A 291 9.36 -10.27 -4.59
N GLY A 292 9.43 -11.37 -5.36
CA GLY A 292 8.26 -12.23 -5.60
C GLY A 292 7.75 -12.91 -4.34
N ARG A 293 8.66 -13.39 -3.48
CA ARG A 293 8.34 -14.04 -2.20
C ARG A 293 7.79 -13.07 -1.16
N ILE A 294 8.43 -11.92 -0.98
CA ILE A 294 8.05 -10.87 -0.03
C ILE A 294 6.70 -10.25 -0.43
N ASN A 295 6.51 -9.94 -1.72
CA ASN A 295 5.28 -9.29 -2.18
C ASN A 295 4.06 -10.22 -2.20
N ALA A 296 4.21 -11.53 -2.03
CA ALA A 296 3.06 -12.42 -1.85
C ALA A 296 2.26 -12.03 -0.60
N TRP A 297 2.95 -11.68 0.48
CA TRP A 297 2.38 -11.27 1.77
C TRP A 297 1.62 -9.94 1.65
N SER A 298 2.27 -8.91 1.10
CA SER A 298 1.66 -7.59 0.96
C SER A 298 0.60 -7.51 -0.12
N ALA A 299 0.71 -8.29 -1.19
CA ALA A 299 -0.34 -8.39 -2.19
C ALA A 299 -1.63 -8.93 -1.58
N TYR A 300 -1.54 -9.94 -0.70
CA TYR A 300 -2.70 -10.49 0.00
C TYR A 300 -3.45 -9.42 0.79
N ILE A 301 -2.73 -8.63 1.60
CA ILE A 301 -3.31 -7.49 2.35
C ILE A 301 -3.81 -6.38 1.42
N GLY A 302 -3.07 -6.08 0.36
CA GLY A 302 -3.43 -5.07 -0.64
C GLY A 302 -4.73 -5.38 -1.38
N HIS A 303 -5.05 -6.67 -1.58
CA HIS A 303 -6.33 -7.11 -2.16
C HIS A 303 -7.49 -6.94 -1.18
N VAL A 304 -7.29 -7.25 0.11
CA VAL A 304 -8.28 -6.98 1.17
C VAL A 304 -8.65 -5.50 1.18
N ARG A 305 -7.65 -4.62 1.17
CA ARG A 305 -7.86 -3.18 1.11
C ARG A 305 -8.56 -2.73 -0.17
N TYR A 306 -8.19 -3.28 -1.32
CA TYR A 306 -8.83 -2.91 -2.59
C TYR A 306 -10.31 -3.30 -2.63
N ARG A 307 -10.64 -4.47 -2.11
CA ARG A 307 -12.03 -4.91 -1.95
C ARG A 307 -12.82 -3.90 -1.12
N GLU A 308 -12.26 -3.44 -0.01
CA GLU A 308 -12.93 -2.45 0.84
C GLU A 308 -13.10 -1.09 0.16
N ARG A 309 -12.11 -0.66 -0.64
CA ARG A 309 -12.24 0.53 -1.48
C ARG A 309 -13.38 0.37 -2.49
N LEU A 310 -13.47 -0.77 -3.17
CA LEU A 310 -14.56 -1.04 -4.13
C LEU A 310 -15.92 -1.04 -3.45
N ARG A 311 -16.04 -1.60 -2.24
CA ARG A 311 -17.27 -1.57 -1.43
C ARG A 311 -17.64 -0.13 -1.03
N THR A 312 -16.66 0.68 -0.65
CA THR A 312 -16.84 2.10 -0.33
C THR A 312 -17.33 2.89 -1.55
N LEU A 313 -16.72 2.69 -2.71
CA LEU A 313 -17.14 3.33 -3.96
C LEU A 313 -18.56 2.89 -4.36
N LEU A 314 -18.87 1.60 -4.26
CA LEU A 314 -20.20 1.06 -4.53
C LEU A 314 -21.26 1.68 -3.61
N ALA A 315 -21.03 1.65 -2.31
CA ALA A 315 -21.97 2.23 -1.34
C ALA A 315 -22.18 3.73 -1.58
N THR A 316 -21.10 4.46 -1.88
CA THR A 316 -21.17 5.88 -2.23
C THR A 316 -21.98 6.10 -3.52
N ALA A 317 -21.72 5.33 -4.58
CA ALA A 317 -22.45 5.42 -5.84
C ALA A 317 -23.95 5.13 -5.66
N THR A 318 -24.29 4.11 -4.88
CA THR A 318 -25.67 3.75 -4.56
C THR A 318 -26.38 4.88 -3.82
N LEU A 319 -25.76 5.41 -2.75
CA LEU A 319 -26.32 6.53 -1.98
C LEU A 319 -26.50 7.77 -2.86
N VAL A 320 -25.52 8.08 -3.73
CA VAL A 320 -25.63 9.19 -4.69
C VAL A 320 -26.82 8.95 -5.61
N ALA A 321 -26.97 7.77 -6.20
CA ALA A 321 -28.07 7.43 -7.10
C ALA A 321 -29.45 7.56 -6.43
N GLU A 322 -29.60 7.01 -5.23
CA GLU A 322 -30.83 7.07 -4.43
C GLU A 322 -31.19 8.51 -4.08
N SER A 323 -30.19 9.31 -3.67
CA SER A 323 -30.38 10.70 -3.25
C SER A 323 -30.86 11.64 -4.36
N ILE A 324 -30.74 11.24 -5.63
CA ILE A 324 -31.27 11.98 -6.79
C ILE A 324 -32.36 11.20 -7.55
N GLY A 325 -32.72 10.00 -7.07
CA GLY A 325 -33.81 9.20 -7.61
C GLY A 325 -33.54 8.55 -8.97
N VAL A 326 -32.28 8.23 -9.27
CA VAL A 326 -31.87 7.58 -10.54
C VAL A 326 -31.52 6.10 -10.37
N ASP A 327 -31.59 5.58 -9.14
CA ASP A 327 -31.31 4.19 -8.74
C ASP A 327 -32.20 3.15 -9.46
N GLY A 328 -33.39 3.55 -9.91
CA GLY A 328 -34.29 2.69 -10.69
C GLY A 328 -33.99 2.63 -12.20
N PHE A 329 -33.07 3.44 -12.71
CA PHE A 329 -32.77 3.45 -14.15
C PHE A 329 -31.84 2.30 -14.53
N ARG A 330 -32.17 1.61 -15.63
CA ARG A 330 -31.46 0.39 -16.07
C ARG A 330 -29.95 0.61 -16.24
N ASN A 331 -29.54 1.72 -16.84
CA ASN A 331 -28.13 2.06 -17.05
C ASN A 331 -27.40 2.33 -15.73
N VAL A 332 -28.07 2.90 -14.71
CA VAL A 332 -27.49 3.13 -13.39
C VAL A 332 -27.33 1.81 -12.64
N GLN A 333 -28.34 0.94 -12.71
CA GLN A 333 -28.27 -0.41 -12.12
C GLN A 333 -27.18 -1.27 -12.76
N GLU A 334 -26.97 -1.15 -14.07
CA GLU A 334 -25.85 -1.80 -14.77
C GLU A 334 -24.50 -1.31 -14.23
N ASP A 335 -24.30 0.00 -14.11
CA ASP A 335 -23.07 0.58 -13.58
C ASP A 335 -22.81 0.15 -12.12
N LEU A 336 -23.84 0.18 -11.26
CA LEU A 336 -23.74 -0.31 -9.87
C LEU A 336 -23.44 -1.81 -9.83
N GLY A 337 -24.06 -2.61 -10.70
CA GLY A 337 -23.81 -4.05 -10.83
C GLY A 337 -22.38 -4.36 -11.24
N ARG A 338 -21.78 -3.54 -12.11
CA ARG A 338 -20.35 -3.66 -12.48
C ARG A 338 -19.44 -3.43 -11.27
N LEU A 339 -19.68 -2.38 -10.48
CA LEU A 339 -18.92 -2.13 -9.24
C LEU A 339 -19.07 -3.28 -8.23
N ALA A 340 -20.28 -3.79 -8.03
CA ALA A 340 -20.53 -4.94 -7.18
C ALA A 340 -19.74 -6.18 -7.67
N GLY A 341 -19.77 -6.46 -8.97
CA GLY A 341 -18.99 -7.54 -9.57
C GLY A 341 -17.48 -7.38 -9.37
N TYR A 342 -16.95 -6.15 -9.39
CA TYR A 342 -15.54 -5.91 -9.09
C TYR A 342 -15.19 -6.26 -7.63
N ALA A 343 -16.05 -5.88 -6.68
CA ALA A 343 -15.85 -6.23 -5.27
C ALA A 343 -15.90 -7.77 -5.07
N GLU A 344 -16.85 -8.44 -5.71
CA GLU A 344 -17.01 -9.90 -5.63
C GLU A 344 -15.85 -10.66 -6.27
N LEU A 345 -15.36 -10.21 -7.44
CA LEU A 345 -14.17 -10.81 -8.07
C LEU A 345 -12.92 -10.70 -7.19
N THR A 346 -12.80 -9.61 -6.43
CA THR A 346 -11.69 -9.44 -5.47
C THR A 346 -11.76 -10.46 -4.33
N GLU A 347 -12.97 -10.81 -3.88
CA GLU A 347 -13.19 -11.88 -2.90
C GLU A 347 -12.70 -13.24 -3.44
N TYR A 348 -13.06 -13.57 -4.68
CA TYR A 348 -12.63 -14.82 -5.30
C TYR A 348 -11.10 -14.93 -5.42
N PHE A 349 -10.41 -13.81 -5.64
CA PHE A 349 -8.95 -13.80 -5.66
C PHE A 349 -8.34 -14.07 -4.28
N LEU A 350 -8.94 -13.56 -3.21
CA LEU A 350 -8.49 -13.83 -1.84
C LEU A 350 -8.71 -15.30 -1.48
N ASP A 351 -9.87 -15.86 -1.80
CA ASP A 351 -10.17 -17.27 -1.56
C ASP A 351 -9.24 -18.19 -2.36
N ALA A 352 -8.92 -17.82 -3.60
CA ALA A 352 -7.92 -18.54 -4.39
C ALA A 352 -6.51 -18.42 -3.82
N ALA A 353 -6.13 -17.28 -3.23
CA ALA A 353 -4.84 -17.10 -2.57
C ALA A 353 -4.71 -18.02 -1.35
N GLU A 354 -5.77 -18.15 -0.56
CA GLU A 354 -5.86 -19.07 0.57
C GLU A 354 -5.82 -20.53 0.14
N ALA A 355 -6.64 -20.91 -0.85
CA ALA A 355 -6.70 -22.29 -1.35
C ALA A 355 -5.38 -22.76 -2.00
N ARG A 356 -4.57 -21.82 -2.49
CA ARG A 356 -3.26 -22.07 -3.11
C ARG A 356 -2.09 -21.75 -2.18
N ALA A 357 -2.35 -21.53 -0.89
CA ALA A 357 -1.31 -21.26 0.09
C ALA A 357 -0.30 -22.40 0.15
N LYS A 358 0.97 -22.07 0.38
CA LYS A 358 2.08 -23.05 0.36
C LYS A 358 3.02 -22.84 1.53
N VAL A 359 3.50 -23.95 2.07
CA VAL A 359 4.55 -23.92 3.08
C VAL A 359 5.85 -23.46 2.43
N THR A 360 6.48 -22.48 3.04
CA THR A 360 7.75 -21.90 2.62
C THR A 360 8.93 -22.71 3.15
N ASP A 361 10.11 -22.41 2.64
CA ASP A 361 11.38 -22.93 3.14
C ASP A 361 11.71 -22.50 4.59
N SER A 362 11.03 -21.48 5.11
CA SER A 362 11.12 -21.11 6.53
C SER A 362 10.08 -21.80 7.43
N GLY A 363 9.20 -22.62 6.83
CA GLY A 363 8.15 -23.35 7.51
C GLY A 363 6.89 -22.54 7.84
N LEU A 364 6.73 -21.37 7.21
CA LEU A 364 5.51 -20.56 7.30
C LEU A 364 4.54 -20.93 6.17
N LEU A 365 3.25 -20.73 6.37
CA LEU A 365 2.25 -20.90 5.31
C LEU A 365 2.04 -19.55 4.63
N ALA A 366 2.62 -19.37 3.44
CA ALA A 366 2.47 -18.15 2.65
C ALA A 366 1.21 -18.18 1.77
N PRO A 367 0.55 -17.04 1.52
CA PRO A 367 -0.55 -16.95 0.56
C PRO A 367 -0.08 -17.34 -0.84
N GLY A 368 -0.98 -17.92 -1.63
CA GLY A 368 -0.72 -18.29 -3.02
C GLY A 368 -0.49 -17.08 -3.93
N ASP A 369 0.06 -17.33 -5.13
CA ASP A 369 0.31 -16.25 -6.11
C ASP A 369 -1.01 -15.63 -6.61
N THR A 370 -1.06 -14.29 -6.58
CA THR A 370 -2.17 -13.45 -7.02
C THR A 370 -1.79 -12.52 -8.17
N ALA A 371 -0.81 -12.90 -9.00
CA ALA A 371 -0.34 -12.08 -10.13
C ALA A 371 -1.46 -11.58 -11.06
N ALA A 372 -2.41 -12.45 -11.42
CA ALA A 372 -3.55 -12.07 -12.28
C ALA A 372 -4.44 -11.03 -11.62
N SER A 373 -4.74 -11.18 -10.32
CA SER A 373 -5.53 -10.22 -9.55
C SER A 373 -4.90 -8.83 -9.54
N ARG A 374 -3.56 -8.75 -9.44
CA ARG A 374 -2.84 -7.48 -9.47
C ARG A 374 -3.01 -6.74 -10.80
N VAL A 375 -2.94 -7.46 -11.92
CA VAL A 375 -3.16 -6.88 -13.26
C VAL A 375 -4.61 -6.44 -13.43
N TRP A 376 -5.55 -7.33 -13.14
CA TRP A 376 -6.97 -7.06 -13.25
C TRP A 376 -7.41 -5.87 -12.39
N SER A 377 -6.92 -5.78 -11.15
CA SER A 377 -7.26 -4.68 -10.24
C SER A 377 -6.87 -3.31 -10.82
N ALA A 378 -5.69 -3.21 -11.42
CA ALA A 378 -5.22 -1.99 -12.03
C ALA A 378 -5.98 -1.63 -13.33
N GLU A 379 -6.41 -2.64 -14.10
CA GLU A 379 -7.21 -2.44 -15.30
C GLU A 379 -8.59 -1.86 -15.00
N VAL A 380 -9.21 -2.30 -13.90
CA VAL A 380 -10.58 -1.88 -13.54
C VAL A 380 -10.63 -0.66 -12.61
N ALA A 381 -9.50 -0.21 -12.06
CA ALA A 381 -9.43 0.88 -11.09
C ALA A 381 -10.06 2.18 -11.62
N ALA A 382 -9.67 2.62 -12.82
CA ALA A 382 -10.21 3.81 -13.45
C ALA A 382 -11.72 3.68 -13.73
N SER A 383 -12.17 2.50 -14.19
CA SER A 383 -13.59 2.23 -14.42
C SER A 383 -14.41 2.28 -13.12
N ALA A 384 -13.84 1.85 -12.00
CA ALA A 384 -14.54 1.92 -10.71
C ALA A 384 -14.79 3.37 -10.28
N VAL A 385 -13.80 4.25 -10.46
CA VAL A 385 -13.91 5.69 -10.20
C VAL A 385 -14.87 6.35 -11.20
N GLU A 386 -14.80 5.97 -12.48
CA GLU A 386 -15.66 6.49 -13.54
C GLU A 386 -17.15 6.26 -13.26
N ILE A 387 -17.52 5.09 -12.73
CA ILE A 387 -18.92 4.78 -12.41
C ILE A 387 -19.50 5.77 -11.40
N VAL A 388 -18.79 6.08 -10.31
CA VAL A 388 -19.22 7.07 -9.33
C VAL A 388 -19.37 8.45 -9.98
N ARG A 389 -18.40 8.85 -10.82
CA ARG A 389 -18.43 10.13 -11.55
C ARG A 389 -19.61 10.20 -12.53
N LYS A 390 -19.92 9.12 -13.23
CA LYS A 390 -21.02 9.03 -14.20
C LYS A 390 -22.38 9.16 -13.52
N ILE A 391 -22.55 8.51 -12.37
CA ILE A 391 -23.80 8.58 -11.59
C ILE A 391 -23.98 9.97 -10.96
N GLY A 392 -22.93 10.55 -10.38
CA GLY A 392 -22.99 11.88 -9.76
C GLY A 392 -23.01 13.06 -10.75
N ALA A 393 -22.44 12.87 -11.94
CA ALA A 393 -22.36 13.83 -13.05
C ALA A 393 -21.92 15.24 -12.58
N SER A 394 -22.48 16.31 -13.17
CA SER A 394 -22.19 17.70 -12.78
C SER A 394 -22.58 18.03 -11.33
N GLY A 395 -23.41 17.21 -10.71
CA GLY A 395 -23.79 17.35 -9.30
C GLY A 395 -22.59 17.24 -8.36
N LEU A 396 -21.52 16.52 -8.74
CA LEU A 396 -20.32 16.41 -7.92
C LEU A 396 -19.54 17.72 -7.81
N LEU A 397 -19.67 18.61 -8.80
CA LEU A 397 -18.92 19.85 -8.86
C LEU A 397 -19.56 20.92 -7.95
N MET A 398 -20.86 21.18 -8.16
CA MET A 398 -21.58 22.28 -7.53
C MET A 398 -22.35 21.82 -6.29
N GLN A 399 -21.74 21.99 -5.11
CA GLN A 399 -22.38 21.81 -3.80
C GLN A 399 -22.04 22.97 -2.86
N PRO A 400 -22.99 23.41 -2.01
CA PRO A 400 -22.81 24.55 -1.12
C PRO A 400 -21.92 24.19 0.08
N THR A 401 -20.97 25.06 0.41
CA THR A 401 -20.09 24.90 1.58
C THR A 401 -20.87 25.04 2.89
N ALA A 402 -20.25 24.67 4.01
CA ALA A 402 -20.82 24.92 5.34
C ALA A 402 -21.11 26.41 5.57
N GLY A 403 -20.25 27.31 5.07
CA GLY A 403 -20.47 28.75 5.12
C GLY A 403 -21.66 29.21 4.28
N ASP A 404 -21.87 28.62 3.10
CA ASP A 404 -23.02 28.93 2.25
C ASP A 404 -24.34 28.49 2.89
N LEU A 405 -24.36 27.28 3.47
CA LEU A 405 -25.52 26.72 4.18
C LEU A 405 -25.89 27.50 5.45
N ALA A 406 -24.89 28.10 6.11
CA ALA A 406 -25.09 28.96 7.28
C ALA A 406 -25.55 30.37 6.90
N ASN A 407 -25.45 30.77 5.62
CA ASN A 407 -25.82 32.11 5.19
C ASN A 407 -27.36 32.27 5.10
N PRO A 408 -27.98 33.16 5.90
CA PRO A 408 -29.44 33.29 5.94
C PRO A 408 -30.05 33.80 4.63
N ARG A 409 -29.29 34.53 3.81
CA ARG A 409 -29.75 35.02 2.50
C ARG A 409 -29.77 33.92 1.44
N LEU A 410 -28.83 32.98 1.52
CA LEU A 410 -28.69 31.85 0.59
C LEU A 410 -29.58 30.67 0.98
N ARG A 411 -29.72 30.39 2.28
CA ARG A 411 -30.38 29.19 2.80
C ARG A 411 -31.74 28.86 2.15
N PRO A 412 -32.69 29.80 1.98
CA PRO A 412 -33.97 29.50 1.32
C PRO A 412 -33.84 29.02 -0.14
N HIS A 413 -32.80 29.45 -0.85
CA HIS A 413 -32.51 29.02 -2.21
C HIS A 413 -31.85 27.64 -2.23
N LEU A 414 -30.90 27.41 -1.32
CA LEU A 414 -30.22 26.12 -1.19
C LEU A 414 -31.21 25.01 -0.85
N ASP A 415 -32.10 25.24 0.13
CA ASP A 415 -33.13 24.27 0.53
C ASP A 415 -34.11 23.96 -0.62
N ARG A 416 -34.37 24.93 -1.51
CA ARG A 416 -35.29 24.76 -2.64
C ARG A 416 -34.64 24.03 -3.81
N TYR A 417 -33.45 24.47 -4.22
CA TYR A 417 -32.84 24.09 -5.50
C TYR A 417 -31.70 23.07 -5.37
N MET A 418 -31.17 22.84 -4.15
CA MET A 418 -30.03 21.94 -3.93
C MET A 418 -30.35 20.73 -3.03
N ARG A 419 -31.62 20.50 -2.67
CA ARG A 419 -32.04 19.29 -1.94
C ARG A 419 -31.99 18.00 -2.78
N GLY A 420 -32.10 16.86 -2.12
CA GLY A 420 -32.19 15.54 -2.75
C GLY A 420 -33.60 14.95 -2.66
N ARG A 421 -33.76 13.74 -3.18
CA ARG A 421 -34.97 12.92 -3.01
C ARG A 421 -35.05 12.48 -1.54
N GLY A 422 -35.95 13.11 -0.79
CA GLY A 422 -36.19 12.75 0.62
C GLY A 422 -35.10 13.22 1.61
N ILE A 423 -34.14 14.02 1.16
CA ILE A 423 -33.05 14.56 2.00
C ILE A 423 -32.88 16.07 1.77
N ASP A 424 -32.38 16.79 2.78
CA ASP A 424 -32.10 18.22 2.68
C ASP A 424 -30.82 18.53 1.87
N ALA A 425 -30.58 19.82 1.63
CA ALA A 425 -29.43 20.29 0.86
C ALA A 425 -28.09 20.03 1.57
N GLU A 426 -28.06 20.05 2.89
CA GLU A 426 -26.85 19.85 3.69
C GLU A 426 -26.40 18.38 3.67
N HIS A 427 -27.33 17.45 3.85
CA HIS A 427 -27.06 16.03 3.75
C HIS A 427 -26.61 15.65 2.33
N LYS A 428 -27.33 16.14 1.30
CA LYS A 428 -26.92 15.90 -0.09
C LYS A 428 -25.54 16.47 -0.39
N SER A 429 -25.25 17.70 0.08
CA SER A 429 -23.93 18.34 -0.10
C SER A 429 -22.81 17.45 0.45
N ARG A 430 -22.94 16.98 1.70
CA ARG A 430 -21.95 16.08 2.33
C ARG A 430 -21.74 14.79 1.55
N LEU A 431 -22.81 14.15 1.09
CA LEU A 431 -22.73 12.92 0.29
C LEU A 431 -22.04 13.14 -1.06
N PHE A 432 -22.43 14.18 -1.79
CA PHE A 432 -21.81 14.49 -3.08
C PHE A 432 -20.36 14.93 -2.94
N ARG A 433 -19.99 15.53 -1.80
CA ARG A 433 -18.60 15.87 -1.48
C ARG A 433 -17.77 14.66 -1.12
N LEU A 434 -18.30 13.71 -0.36
CA LEU A 434 -17.66 12.41 -0.17
C LEU A 434 -17.37 11.72 -1.51
N ALA A 435 -18.35 11.71 -2.42
CA ALA A 435 -18.17 11.17 -3.76
C ALA A 435 -17.12 11.95 -4.59
N TRP A 436 -17.06 13.27 -4.44
CA TRP A 436 -16.04 14.11 -5.07
C TRP A 436 -14.64 13.86 -4.50
N GLU A 437 -14.48 13.69 -3.20
CA GLU A 437 -13.19 13.34 -2.58
C GLU A 437 -12.70 11.94 -2.94
N LEU A 438 -13.61 10.99 -3.08
CA LEU A 438 -13.25 9.63 -3.50
C LEU A 438 -12.78 9.55 -4.96
N THR A 439 -13.07 10.58 -5.76
CA THR A 439 -12.92 10.49 -7.21
C THR A 439 -12.25 11.68 -7.87
N GLY A 440 -12.71 12.91 -7.63
CA GLY A 440 -12.48 14.06 -8.50
C GLY A 440 -11.48 15.09 -7.99
N ASP A 441 -11.36 15.27 -6.67
CA ASP A 441 -10.39 16.21 -6.10
C ASP A 441 -8.95 15.66 -6.10
N GLY A 442 -8.00 16.45 -5.59
CA GLY A 442 -6.60 16.05 -5.57
C GLY A 442 -6.37 14.71 -4.85
N PHE A 443 -7.05 14.47 -3.73
CA PHE A 443 -6.97 13.21 -3.00
C PHE A 443 -7.53 12.04 -3.83
N GLY A 444 -8.73 12.19 -4.39
CA GLY A 444 -9.37 11.17 -5.22
C GLY A 444 -8.56 10.81 -6.47
N GLN A 445 -8.00 11.80 -7.16
CA GLN A 445 -7.13 11.58 -8.34
C GLN A 445 -5.82 10.89 -7.96
N ARG A 446 -5.21 11.26 -6.82
CA ARG A 446 -4.03 10.57 -6.31
C ARG A 446 -4.34 9.10 -6.02
N GLN A 447 -5.49 8.81 -5.43
CA GLN A 447 -5.92 7.42 -5.16
C GLN A 447 -6.14 6.64 -6.45
N ASP A 448 -6.77 7.23 -7.47
CA ASP A 448 -6.96 6.60 -8.79
C ASP A 448 -5.60 6.24 -9.43
N LEU A 449 -4.67 7.20 -9.47
CA LEU A 449 -3.32 6.96 -9.99
C LEU A 449 -2.58 5.91 -9.17
N TYR A 450 -2.70 5.94 -7.85
CA TYR A 450 -2.11 4.96 -6.94
C TYR A 450 -2.53 3.53 -7.30
N GLU A 451 -3.84 3.28 -7.47
CA GLU A 451 -4.33 1.94 -7.81
C GLU A 451 -3.79 1.42 -9.15
N TYR A 452 -3.57 2.33 -10.10
CA TYR A 452 -3.03 2.00 -11.41
C TYR A 452 -1.54 1.63 -11.35
N VAL A 453 -0.72 2.43 -10.66
CA VAL A 453 0.76 2.29 -10.72
C VAL A 453 1.38 1.49 -9.57
N HIS A 454 0.72 1.41 -8.41
CA HIS A 454 1.29 0.78 -7.21
C HIS A 454 1.63 -0.71 -7.40
N ARG A 455 0.93 -1.39 -8.32
CA ARG A 455 1.09 -2.82 -8.61
C ARG A 455 2.25 -3.13 -9.58
N GLY A 456 3.03 -2.10 -9.93
CA GLY A 456 4.15 -2.17 -10.86
C GLY A 456 3.71 -2.15 -12.32
N ASP A 457 4.68 -2.32 -13.22
CA ASP A 457 4.43 -2.30 -14.67
C ASP A 457 3.45 -3.40 -15.12
N LEU A 458 2.28 -2.98 -15.61
CA LEU A 458 1.22 -3.86 -16.09
C LEU A 458 1.62 -4.66 -17.31
N THR A 459 2.38 -4.08 -18.23
CA THR A 459 2.86 -4.76 -19.43
C THR A 459 3.77 -5.91 -19.03
N ARG A 460 4.76 -5.64 -18.17
CA ARG A 460 5.64 -6.67 -17.63
C ARG A 460 4.85 -7.74 -16.86
N ASN A 461 3.89 -7.33 -16.03
CA ASN A 461 3.09 -8.27 -15.25
C ASN A 461 2.26 -9.21 -16.14
N ARG A 462 1.66 -8.70 -17.23
CA ARG A 462 0.95 -9.51 -18.24
C ARG A 462 1.89 -10.49 -18.95
N ILE A 463 3.06 -10.02 -19.39
CA ILE A 463 4.10 -10.87 -20.01
C ILE A 463 4.50 -12.00 -19.05
N ASN A 464 4.73 -11.69 -17.77
CA ASN A 464 5.07 -12.68 -16.75
C ASN A 464 3.95 -13.68 -16.51
N ILE A 465 2.68 -13.30 -16.62
CA ILE A 465 1.55 -14.25 -16.53
C ILE A 465 1.56 -15.17 -17.74
N TYR A 466 1.71 -14.63 -18.95
CA TYR A 466 1.78 -15.41 -20.18
C TYR A 466 2.88 -16.49 -20.12
N HIS A 467 4.10 -16.11 -19.75
CA HIS A 467 5.22 -17.06 -19.66
C HIS A 467 5.06 -18.13 -18.58
N ARG A 468 4.26 -17.86 -17.54
CA ARG A 468 4.02 -18.82 -16.44
C ARG A 468 2.83 -19.74 -16.68
N TYR A 469 1.95 -19.41 -17.62
CA TYR A 469 0.73 -20.18 -17.87
C TYR A 469 1.06 -21.43 -18.70
N ASP A 470 0.89 -22.62 -18.12
CA ASP A 470 1.15 -23.88 -18.82
C ASP A 470 0.05 -24.17 -19.85
N GLN A 471 0.46 -24.18 -21.13
CA GLN A 471 -0.43 -24.46 -22.26
C GLN A 471 -0.18 -25.86 -22.85
N SER A 472 0.72 -26.67 -22.28
CA SER A 472 1.25 -27.87 -22.91
C SER A 472 0.14 -28.86 -23.29
N SER A 473 -0.79 -29.14 -22.36
CA SER A 473 -1.90 -30.09 -22.58
C SER A 473 -2.93 -29.61 -23.61
N VAL A 474 -3.19 -28.31 -23.70
CA VAL A 474 -4.09 -27.75 -24.72
C VAL A 474 -3.40 -27.72 -26.07
N ARG A 475 -2.12 -27.32 -26.11
CA ARG A 475 -1.32 -27.29 -27.33
C ARG A 475 -1.19 -28.68 -27.94
N GLU A 476 -0.93 -29.70 -27.14
CA GLU A 476 -0.88 -31.08 -27.61
C GLU A 476 -2.18 -31.50 -28.31
N ARG A 477 -3.34 -31.26 -27.67
CA ARG A 477 -4.65 -31.57 -28.27
C ARG A 477 -4.92 -30.79 -29.56
N LEU A 478 -4.51 -29.52 -29.62
CA LEU A 478 -4.66 -28.70 -30.82
C LEU A 478 -3.74 -29.18 -31.95
N LEU A 479 -2.49 -29.55 -31.62
CA LEU A 479 -1.55 -30.12 -32.58
C LEU A 479 -2.10 -31.45 -33.13
N GLN A 480 -2.59 -32.35 -32.28
CA GLN A 480 -3.25 -33.58 -32.72
C GLN A 480 -4.44 -33.33 -33.64
N LEU A 481 -5.25 -32.30 -33.35
CA LEU A 481 -6.41 -31.94 -34.15
C LEU A 481 -6.01 -31.46 -35.56
N ILE A 482 -4.95 -30.66 -35.68
CA ILE A 482 -4.50 -30.12 -36.99
C ILE A 482 -3.60 -31.10 -37.76
N ASP A 483 -2.91 -31.99 -37.05
CA ASP A 483 -2.09 -33.06 -37.66
C ASP A 483 -2.97 -34.18 -38.24
N THR A 484 -4.26 -34.22 -37.87
CA THR A 484 -5.25 -35.13 -38.45
C THR A 484 -5.94 -34.42 -39.63
N PRO A 485 -5.73 -34.85 -40.89
CA PRO A 485 -6.42 -34.26 -42.04
C PRO A 485 -7.93 -34.33 -41.85
N ALA A 486 -8.65 -33.29 -42.26
CA ALA A 486 -10.10 -33.38 -42.38
C ALA A 486 -10.43 -34.54 -43.34
N PRO A 487 -11.41 -35.40 -43.02
CA PRO A 487 -11.80 -36.47 -43.94
C PRO A 487 -12.15 -35.85 -45.28
N GLU A 488 -11.52 -36.33 -46.37
CA GLU A 488 -11.89 -35.93 -47.72
C GLU A 488 -13.39 -36.24 -47.88
N GLU A 489 -14.20 -35.20 -48.08
CA GLU A 489 -15.55 -35.40 -48.60
C GLU A 489 -15.37 -36.12 -49.94
N ALA A 490 -15.73 -37.40 -49.97
CA ALA A 490 -15.72 -38.19 -51.19
C ALA A 490 -16.54 -37.43 -52.23
N GLN A 491 -15.84 -36.80 -53.20
CA GLN A 491 -16.48 -36.19 -54.37
C GLN A 491 -17.26 -37.32 -55.08
N GLN A 492 -18.59 -37.28 -54.96
CA GLN A 492 -19.50 -38.12 -55.72
C GLN A 492 -19.73 -37.53 -57.11
#